data_AF-A0AAQ4E4J7-F1
#
_entry.id   AF-A0AAQ4E4J7-F1
#
_cell.length_a   1.000
_cell.length_b   1.000
_cell.length_c   1.000
_cell.angle_alpha   90.00
_cell.angle_beta   90.00
_cell.angle_gamma   90.00
#
_symmetry.space_group_name_H-M   'P 1'
#
loop_
_entity.id
_entity.type
_entity.pdbx_description
1 polymer ?
#
loop_
_entity_poly.entity_id
_entity_poly.type
_entity_poly.pdbx_seq_one_letter_code
_entity_poly.pdbx_strand_id
1 'polypeptide(L)'
;MLDMCECLPSDKCYCDSLNAYARECSRAGIKIDWKNITNCEGMHCPRGSDYTPCGPPCRRTCKNYHLQRPCRRKCQPGCQCKPGLVWHRDRCVPPSECPVVS
;
A
#
# COMPACT_ATOMS: atom_id res chain seq x y z
N MET A 1 -8.86 -15.25 -3.05
CA MET A 1 -8.72 -15.20 -4.52
C MET A 1 -10.07 -14.72 -4.99
N LEU A 2 -10.20 -13.43 -5.32
CA LEU A 2 -11.45 -12.94 -5.92
C LEU A 2 -11.39 -13.37 -7.38
N ASP A 3 -12.40 -14.09 -7.83
CA ASP A 3 -12.51 -14.51 -9.22
C ASP A 3 -12.63 -13.25 -10.08
N MET A 4 -11.82 -13.16 -11.13
CA MET A 4 -11.72 -11.97 -11.99
C MET A 4 -13.06 -11.55 -12.61
N CYS A 5 -14.08 -12.42 -12.55
CA CYS A 5 -15.45 -12.17 -12.95
C CYS A 5 -16.16 -11.11 -12.09
N GLU A 6 -15.69 -10.83 -10.88
CA GLU A 6 -16.25 -9.81 -9.99
C GLU A 6 -15.44 -8.50 -9.98
N CYS A 7 -14.37 -8.42 -10.77
CA CYS A 7 -13.52 -7.23 -10.79
C CYS A 7 -14.19 -6.11 -11.59
N LEU A 8 -14.43 -4.97 -10.95
CA LEU A 8 -14.83 -3.77 -11.65
C LEU A 8 -13.72 -3.32 -12.62
N PRO A 9 -14.05 -2.75 -13.79
CA PRO A 9 -13.06 -2.32 -14.79
C PRO A 9 -12.00 -1.35 -14.25
N SER A 10 -12.33 -0.58 -13.21
CA SER A 10 -11.43 0.36 -12.53
C SER A 10 -10.40 -0.30 -11.62
N ASP A 11 -10.67 -1.50 -11.13
CA ASP A 11 -10.03 -2.02 -9.92
C ASP A 11 -8.77 -2.84 -10.19
N LYS A 12 -8.36 -2.99 -11.45
CA LYS A 12 -7.09 -3.63 -11.87
C LYS A 12 -6.79 -4.95 -11.13
N CYS A 13 -7.80 -5.74 -10.74
CA CYS A 13 -7.61 -6.93 -9.90
C CYS A 13 -6.78 -8.02 -10.60
N TYR A 14 -6.69 -7.98 -11.93
CA TYR A 14 -5.79 -8.82 -12.72
C TYR A 14 -4.32 -8.68 -12.30
N CYS A 15 -3.94 -7.53 -11.73
CA CYS A 15 -2.60 -7.29 -11.23
C CYS A 15 -2.23 -8.16 -10.02
N ASP A 16 -3.20 -8.64 -9.22
CA ASP A 16 -2.92 -9.53 -8.09
C ASP A 16 -2.46 -10.90 -8.60
N SER A 17 -3.15 -11.40 -9.61
CA SER A 17 -2.82 -12.66 -10.29
C SER A 17 -1.47 -12.57 -10.99
N LEU A 18 -1.19 -11.46 -11.69
CA LEU A 18 0.12 -11.23 -12.32
C LEU A 18 1.25 -11.10 -11.29
N ASN A 19 0.99 -10.47 -10.14
CA ASN A 19 1.96 -10.37 -9.05
C ASN A 19 2.24 -11.74 -8.43
N ALA A 20 1.21 -12.57 -8.22
CA ALA A 20 1.37 -13.93 -7.73
C ALA A 20 2.21 -14.78 -8.70
N TYR A 21 1.91 -14.72 -10.00
CA TYR A 21 2.69 -15.41 -11.03
C TYR A 21 4.15 -14.94 -11.08
N ALA A 22 4.38 -13.62 -11.08
CA ALA A 22 5.73 -13.05 -11.10
C ALA A 22 6.55 -13.43 -9.86
N ARG A 23 5.91 -13.59 -8.70
CA ARG A 23 6.58 -14.10 -7.49
C ARG A 23 7.08 -15.53 -7.69
N GLU A 24 6.26 -16.41 -8.27
CA GLU A 24 6.66 -17.79 -8.53
C GLU A 24 7.79 -17.87 -9.58
N CYS A 25 7.74 -17.05 -10.64
CA CYS A 25 8.86 -16.92 -11.57
C CYS A 25 10.15 -16.48 -10.86
N SER A 26 10.06 -15.49 -9.97
CA SER A 26 11.21 -15.01 -9.21
C SER A 26 11.78 -16.08 -8.27
N ARG A 27 10.94 -16.95 -7.68
CA ARG A 27 11.39 -18.08 -6.86
C ARG A 27 12.13 -19.13 -7.68
N ALA A 28 11.74 -19.30 -8.95
CA ALA A 28 12.47 -20.11 -9.91
C ALA A 28 13.71 -19.42 -10.49
N GLY A 29 14.06 -18.21 -10.03
CA GLY A 29 15.21 -17.45 -10.51
C GLY A 29 14.99 -16.69 -11.83
N ILE A 30 13.75 -16.67 -12.33
CA ILE A 30 13.38 -16.04 -13.61
C ILE A 30 12.83 -14.64 -13.33
N LYS A 31 13.47 -13.62 -13.89
CA LYS A 31 12.99 -12.23 -13.83
C LYS A 31 12.16 -11.92 -15.07
N ILE A 32 10.92 -11.50 -14.84
CA ILE A 32 10.00 -11.06 -15.91
C ILE A 32 9.63 -9.60 -15.70
N ASP A 33 9.67 -8.80 -16.78
CA ASP A 33 9.30 -7.38 -16.74
C ASP A 33 7.80 -7.18 -17.04
N TRP A 34 6.97 -7.83 -16.22
CA TRP A 34 5.52 -7.81 -16.38
C TRP A 34 4.89 -6.45 -16.06
N LYS A 35 5.60 -5.60 -15.31
CA LYS A 35 5.08 -4.31 -14.83
C LYS A 35 5.09 -3.24 -15.91
N ASN A 36 6.10 -3.21 -16.78
CA ASN A 36 6.19 -2.24 -17.88
C ASN A 36 5.26 -2.57 -19.05
N ILE A 37 4.80 -3.83 -19.13
CA ILE A 37 3.92 -4.32 -20.20
C ILE A 37 2.46 -4.43 -19.76
N THR A 38 2.16 -4.13 -18.49
CA THR A 38 0.80 -4.15 -17.95
C THR A 38 0.50 -2.78 -17.35
N ASN A 39 -0.77 -2.36 -17.39
CA ASN A 39 -1.17 -1.14 -16.69
C ASN A 39 -1.29 -1.38 -15.16
N CYS A 40 -0.45 -2.25 -14.57
CA CYS A 40 -0.42 -2.55 -13.13
C CYS A 40 0.43 -1.56 -12.32
N GLU A 41 0.94 -0.54 -12.99
CA GLU A 41 1.45 0.67 -12.36
C GLU A 41 0.34 1.27 -11.48
N GLY A 42 0.57 1.28 -10.17
CA GLY A 42 -0.45 1.65 -9.17
C GLY A 42 -0.78 0.57 -8.13
N MET A 43 -0.28 -0.67 -8.28
CA MET A 43 -0.09 -1.55 -7.11
C MET A 43 1.04 -1.10 -6.19
N HIS A 44 1.82 -0.11 -6.64
CA HIS A 44 2.65 0.68 -5.77
C HIS A 44 1.78 1.63 -4.98
N CYS A 45 1.91 1.52 -3.66
CA CYS A 45 1.43 2.41 -2.62
C CYS A 45 0.91 3.79 -3.09
N PRO A 46 -0.23 4.25 -2.56
CA PRO A 46 -0.84 5.52 -3.00
C PRO A 46 0.16 6.67 -2.93
N ARG A 47 -0.04 7.71 -3.76
CA ARG A 47 0.86 8.87 -3.83
C ARG A 47 1.20 9.39 -2.44
N GLY A 48 2.50 9.61 -2.21
CA GLY A 48 3.03 10.02 -0.91
C GLY A 48 3.28 8.87 0.07
N SER A 49 3.22 7.61 -0.38
CA SER A 49 3.67 6.45 0.39
C SER A 49 4.63 5.55 -0.38
N ASP A 50 5.47 4.86 0.37
CA ASP A 50 6.44 3.89 -0.12
C ASP A 50 6.16 2.52 0.51
N TYR A 51 6.43 1.44 -0.23
CA TYR A 51 6.32 0.09 0.32
C TYR A 51 7.48 -0.17 1.29
N THR A 52 7.17 -0.69 2.47
CA THR A 52 8.17 -1.17 3.43
C THR A 52 7.89 -2.63 3.81
N PRO A 53 8.90 -3.50 3.84
CA PRO A 53 8.75 -4.89 4.30
C PRO A 53 8.52 -4.98 5.82
N CYS A 54 8.87 -3.94 6.58
CA CYS A 54 8.73 -3.88 8.04
C CYS A 54 8.45 -2.42 8.42
N GLY A 55 7.18 -2.02 8.36
CA GLY A 55 6.73 -0.69 8.72
C GLY A 55 6.41 -0.53 10.21
N PRO A 56 6.20 0.70 10.69
CA PRO A 56 5.73 0.94 12.04
C PRO A 56 4.51 0.07 12.39
N PRO A 57 4.48 -0.57 13.57
CA PRO A 57 3.43 -1.52 13.93
C PRO A 57 2.03 -0.89 14.01
N CYS A 58 1.96 0.42 14.20
CA CYS A 58 0.73 1.19 14.10
C CYS A 58 0.91 2.28 13.04
N ARG A 59 0.02 2.26 12.05
CA ARG A 59 -0.04 3.30 11.02
C ARG A 59 -0.40 4.65 11.64
N ARG A 60 0.34 5.69 11.29
CA ARG A 60 -0.03 7.09 11.58
C ARG A 60 -1.13 7.54 10.61
N THR A 61 -2.23 8.03 11.16
CA THR A 61 -3.45 8.46 10.49
C THR A 61 -3.87 9.83 11.04
N CYS A 62 -4.78 10.53 10.36
CA CYS A 62 -5.36 11.77 10.89
C CYS A 62 -5.97 11.63 12.31
N LYS A 63 -6.40 10.43 12.70
CA LYS A 63 -7.03 10.19 14.02
C LYS A 63 -6.04 10.02 15.17
N ASN A 64 -4.80 9.63 14.88
CA ASN A 64 -3.85 9.20 15.91
C ASN A 64 -2.46 9.84 15.80
N TYR A 65 -2.21 10.73 14.84
CA TYR A 65 -0.88 11.32 14.65
C TYR A 65 -0.40 12.20 15.81
N HIS A 66 -1.33 12.70 16.64
CA HIS A 66 -1.06 13.45 17.87
C HIS A 66 -0.76 12.56 19.07
N LEU A 67 -1.17 11.29 19.02
CA LEU A 67 -1.05 10.39 20.16
C LEU A 67 0.41 9.90 20.26
N GLN A 68 1.08 10.23 21.35
CA GLN A 68 2.43 9.74 21.65
C GLN A 68 2.42 8.35 22.31
N ARG A 69 1.45 7.50 21.96
CA ARG A 69 1.35 6.17 22.58
C ARG A 69 2.25 5.17 21.85
N PRO A 70 3.22 4.54 22.54
CA PRO A 70 4.04 3.52 21.93
C PRO A 70 3.19 2.30 21.53
N CYS A 71 3.27 1.93 20.26
CA CYS A 71 2.59 0.75 19.73
C CYS A 71 3.51 -0.46 19.83
N ARG A 72 3.20 -1.38 20.75
CA ARG A 72 4.01 -2.59 21.02
C ARG A 72 3.57 -3.81 20.20
N ARG A 73 3.36 -3.65 18.89
CA ARG A 73 3.09 -4.80 17.98
C ARG A 73 4.34 -5.09 17.14
N LYS A 74 4.39 -6.28 16.52
CA LYS A 74 5.41 -6.60 15.52
C LYS A 74 5.22 -5.71 14.29
N CYS A 75 6.30 -5.32 13.63
CA CYS A 75 6.22 -4.61 12.36
C CYS A 75 5.50 -5.48 11.32
N GLN A 76 4.85 -4.83 10.36
CA GLN A 76 4.15 -5.50 9.27
C GLN A 76 4.54 -4.91 7.92
N PRO A 77 4.61 -5.73 6.85
CA PRO A 77 4.82 -5.24 5.50
C PRO A 77 3.61 -4.43 5.02
N GLY A 78 3.86 -3.36 4.26
CA GLY A 78 2.81 -2.57 3.64
C GLY A 78 3.25 -1.18 3.20
N CYS A 79 2.31 -0.42 2.68
CA CYS A 79 2.53 0.96 2.25
C CYS A 79 2.60 1.91 3.43
N GLN A 80 3.65 2.69 3.54
CA GLN A 80 3.86 3.64 4.63
C GLN A 80 3.98 5.06 4.06
N CYS A 81 3.24 6.01 4.66
CA CYS A 81 3.37 7.41 4.26
C CYS A 81 4.80 7.91 4.46
N LYS A 82 5.26 8.74 3.52
CA LYS A 82 6.54 9.45 3.64
C LYS A 82 6.59 10.29 4.91
N PRO A 83 7.79 10.60 5.43
CA PRO A 83 7.95 11.45 6.61
C PRO A 83 7.16 12.75 6.48
N GLY A 84 6.50 13.17 7.57
CA GLY A 84 5.66 14.37 7.59
C GLY A 84 4.22 14.20 7.09
N LEU A 85 3.87 13.06 6.48
CA LEU A 85 2.51 12.76 6.03
C LEU A 85 1.79 11.76 6.95
N VAL A 86 0.46 11.78 6.90
CA VAL A 86 -0.43 10.89 7.63
C VAL A 86 -1.44 10.24 6.71
N TRP A 87 -1.88 9.03 7.04
CA TRP A 87 -2.84 8.29 6.22
C TRP A 87 -4.27 8.81 6.43
N HIS A 88 -4.99 9.06 5.33
CA HIS A 88 -6.40 9.44 5.33
C HIS A 88 -7.06 8.99 4.02
N ARG A 89 -8.15 8.21 4.09
CA ARG A 89 -8.94 7.75 2.92
C ARG A 89 -8.07 7.28 1.75
N ASP A 90 -7.19 6.31 2.03
CA ASP A 90 -6.31 5.68 1.04
C ASP A 90 -5.32 6.61 0.32
N ARG A 91 -5.01 7.76 0.93
CA ARG A 91 -3.94 8.67 0.51
C ARG A 91 -3.12 9.14 1.70
N CYS A 92 -1.93 9.65 1.41
CA CYS A 92 -1.09 10.33 2.40
C CYS A 92 -1.25 11.84 2.24
N VAL A 93 -1.56 12.52 3.34
CA VAL A 93 -1.80 13.97 3.37
C VAL A 93 -0.99 14.63 4.48
N PRO A 94 -0.66 15.92 4.37
CA PRO A 94 -0.16 16.71 5.48
C PRO A 94 -1.17 16.72 6.65
N PRO A 95 -0.71 16.75 7.90
CA PRO A 95 -1.62 16.86 9.06
C PRO A 95 -2.57 18.05 9.02
N SER A 96 -2.18 19.15 8.37
CA SER A 96 -3.02 20.34 8.16
C SER A 96 -4.23 20.10 7.26
N GLU A 97 -4.22 19.03 6.45
CA GLU A 97 -5.36 18.61 5.62
C GLU A 97 -6.27 17.59 6.32
N CYS A 98 -5.98 17.25 7.58
CA CYS A 98 -6.87 16.37 8.34
C CYS A 98 -8.18 17.08 8.67
N PRO A 99 -9.32 16.37 8.62
CA PRO A 99 -10.59 16.94 9.04
C PRO A 99 -10.51 17.33 10.52
N VAL A 100 -10.97 18.54 10.84
CA VAL A 100 -11.19 18.95 12.22
C VAL A 100 -12.24 18.04 12.82
N VAL A 101 -11.89 17.37 13.90
CA VAL A 101 -12.85 16.57 14.68
C VAL A 101 -13.71 17.59 15.43
N SER A 102 -14.91 17.85 14.91
CA SER A 102 -15.98 18.57 15.62
C SER A 102 -16.59 17.67 16.68
#